data_AF-A0A7W6WEX9-F1
#
_entry.id   AF-A0A7W6WEX9-F1
#
_cell.length_a   1.000
_cell.length_b   1.000
_cell.length_c   1.000
_cell.angle_alpha   90.00
_cell.angle_beta   90.00
_cell.angle_gamma   90.00
#
_symmetry.space_group_name_H-M   'P 1'
#
loop_
_entity.id
_entity.type
_entity.pdbx_description
1 polymer ?
#
loop_
_entity_poly.entity_id
_entity_poly.type
_entity_poly.pdbx_seq_one_letter_code
_entity_poly.pdbx_strand_id
1 'polypeptide(L)'
;MRAQQRLLRAIESDLKKAGLPPLGWYDVLWELARAEEGKLRPFEIEERTLLAQYNLSRLIDRLEREELVSRETFAEDGRGRWVVITETGRALRERMWTVYSKAIEVHVGSKLDEPAATALVNLLARFSA
;
A
#
# COMPACT_ATOMS: atom_id res chain seq x y z
N MET A 1 1.51 8.06 -15.90
CA MET A 1 2.42 9.08 -16.54
C MET A 1 3.88 8.61 -16.49
N ARG A 2 4.77 9.07 -17.39
CA ARG A 2 6.21 8.69 -17.36
C ARG A 2 6.91 9.04 -16.05
N ALA A 3 6.58 10.21 -15.46
CA ALA A 3 7.12 10.65 -14.18
C ALA A 3 6.77 9.65 -13.06
N GLN A 4 5.48 9.32 -12.91
CA GLN A 4 4.99 8.30 -11.98
C GLN A 4 5.73 6.96 -12.12
N GLN A 5 5.86 6.44 -13.35
CA GLN A 5 6.57 5.17 -13.59
C GLN A 5 8.07 5.22 -13.22
N ARG A 6 8.72 6.38 -13.34
CA ARG A 6 10.12 6.54 -12.93
C ARG A 6 10.24 6.62 -11.41
N LEU A 7 9.34 7.34 -10.76
CA LEU A 7 9.31 7.47 -9.30
C LEU A 7 9.03 6.13 -8.63
N LEU A 8 7.99 5.40 -9.07
CA LEU A 8 7.66 4.08 -8.53
C LEU A 8 8.83 3.09 -8.66
N ARG A 9 9.51 3.06 -9.82
CA ARG A 9 10.69 2.20 -10.01
C ARG A 9 11.85 2.57 -9.08
N ALA A 10 12.07 3.85 -8.82
CA ALA A 10 13.11 4.30 -7.91
C ALA A 10 12.79 3.88 -6.46
N ILE A 11 11.55 4.09 -6.01
CA ILE A 11 11.07 3.67 -4.68
C ILE A 11 11.16 2.15 -4.52
N GLU A 12 10.72 1.37 -5.52
CA GLU A 12 10.82 -0.09 -5.47
C GLU A 12 12.28 -0.57 -5.42
N SER A 13 13.19 0.10 -6.12
CA SER A 13 14.63 -0.16 -6.02
C SER A 13 15.13 0.05 -4.59
N ASP A 14 14.69 1.10 -3.91
CA ASP A 14 15.15 1.40 -2.55
C ASP A 14 14.59 0.42 -1.51
N LEU A 15 13.32 0.02 -1.64
CA LEU A 15 12.74 -1.08 -0.86
C LEU A 15 13.52 -2.38 -1.07
N LYS A 16 13.83 -2.72 -2.32
CA LYS A 16 14.60 -3.93 -2.65
C LYS A 16 16.00 -3.90 -2.03
N LYS A 17 16.71 -2.77 -2.09
CA LYS A 17 18.03 -2.60 -1.45
C LYS A 17 17.97 -2.77 0.07
N ALA A 18 16.86 -2.38 0.69
CA ALA A 18 16.60 -2.57 2.11
C ALA A 18 16.12 -4.00 2.47
N GLY A 19 16.03 -4.92 1.51
CA GLY A 19 15.53 -6.28 1.72
C GLY A 19 14.03 -6.35 2.02
N LEU A 20 13.25 -5.35 1.59
CA LEU A 20 11.82 -5.26 1.81
C LEU A 20 11.03 -5.76 0.59
N PRO A 21 9.77 -6.20 0.80
CA PRO A 21 8.92 -6.66 -0.30
C PRO A 21 8.48 -5.49 -1.21
N PRO A 22 7.88 -5.80 -2.37
CA PRO A 22 7.38 -4.80 -3.31
C PRO A 22 6.37 -3.83 -2.68
N LEU A 23 6.29 -2.60 -3.21
CA LEU A 23 5.46 -1.54 -2.66
C LEU A 23 3.95 -1.91 -2.60
N GLY A 24 3.47 -2.78 -3.50
CA GLY A 24 2.10 -3.28 -3.45
C GLY A 24 1.74 -4.02 -2.15
N TRP A 25 2.72 -4.57 -1.43
CA TRP A 25 2.47 -5.16 -0.10
C TRP A 25 2.17 -4.08 0.93
N TYR A 26 2.93 -2.97 0.89
CA TYR A 26 2.70 -1.83 1.75
C TYR A 26 1.29 -1.28 1.52
N ASP A 27 0.89 -1.13 0.26
CA ASP A 27 -0.40 -0.56 -0.11
C ASP A 27 -1.58 -1.36 0.50
N VAL A 28 -1.58 -2.69 0.34
CA VAL A 28 -2.60 -3.57 0.96
C VAL A 28 -2.54 -3.54 2.48
N LEU A 29 -1.36 -3.69 3.08
CA LEU A 29 -1.21 -3.69 4.55
C LEU A 29 -1.57 -2.34 5.15
N TRP A 30 -1.32 -1.24 4.43
CA TRP A 30 -1.71 0.09 4.82
C TRP A 30 -3.24 0.20 4.82
N GLU A 31 -3.93 -0.20 3.75
CA GLU A 31 -5.41 -0.18 3.70
C GLU A 31 -6.06 -1.00 4.81
N LEU A 32 -5.55 -2.21 5.07
CA LEU A 32 -6.04 -3.01 6.19
C LEU A 32 -5.75 -2.34 7.54
N ALA A 33 -4.55 -1.80 7.75
CA ALA A 33 -4.17 -1.19 9.02
C ALA A 33 -5.02 0.04 9.40
N ARG A 34 -5.53 0.80 8.42
CA ARG A 34 -6.44 1.95 8.65
C ARG A 34 -7.92 1.55 8.74
N ALA A 35 -8.27 0.36 8.28
CA ALA A 35 -9.65 -0.10 8.31
C ALA A 35 -10.10 -0.37 9.74
N GLU A 36 -11.40 -0.23 9.98
CA GLU A 36 -12.02 -0.64 11.23
C GLU A 36 -11.70 -2.12 11.51
N GLU A 37 -11.30 -2.43 12.74
CA GLU A 37 -10.87 -3.76 13.18
C GLU A 37 -9.70 -4.38 12.37
N GLY A 38 -9.04 -3.62 11.49
CA GLY A 38 -7.94 -4.14 10.68
C GLY A 38 -8.38 -5.09 9.56
N LYS A 39 -9.65 -5.04 9.13
CA LYS A 39 -10.22 -6.02 8.19
C LYS A 39 -10.93 -5.37 7.01
N LEU A 40 -10.81 -5.99 5.84
CA LEU A 40 -11.51 -5.58 4.60
C LEU A 40 -11.91 -6.82 3.78
N ARG A 41 -12.97 -6.69 2.98
CA ARG A 41 -13.28 -7.66 1.93
C ARG A 41 -12.31 -7.46 0.76
N PRO A 42 -11.98 -8.51 -0.01
CA PRO A 42 -11.06 -8.40 -1.14
C PRO A 42 -11.39 -7.27 -2.13
N PHE A 43 -12.66 -7.06 -2.47
CA PHE A 43 -13.07 -5.98 -3.37
C PHE A 43 -12.86 -4.59 -2.75
N GLU A 44 -13.02 -4.45 -1.42
CA GLU A 44 -12.76 -3.18 -0.72
C GLU A 44 -11.27 -2.87 -0.70
N ILE A 45 -10.41 -3.89 -0.63
CA ILE A 45 -8.96 -3.71 -0.78
C ILE A 45 -8.66 -3.22 -2.20
N GLU A 46 -9.24 -3.85 -3.22
CA GLU A 46 -9.05 -3.45 -4.62
C GLU A 46 -9.45 -1.98 -4.88
N GLU A 47 -10.61 -1.56 -4.36
CA GLU A 47 -11.12 -0.20 -4.50
C GLU A 47 -10.27 0.84 -3.77
N ARG A 48 -9.65 0.47 -2.65
CA ARG A 48 -8.91 1.42 -1.80
C ARG A 48 -7.42 1.50 -2.12
N THR A 49 -6.82 0.42 -2.64
CA THR A 49 -5.39 0.42 -2.97
C THR A 49 -5.06 1.45 -4.04
N LEU A 50 -3.98 2.22 -3.83
CA LEU A 50 -3.52 3.25 -4.77
C LEU A 50 -2.85 2.65 -6.01
N LEU A 51 -2.22 1.49 -5.87
CA LEU A 51 -1.51 0.79 -6.92
C LEU A 51 -2.41 -0.30 -7.49
N ALA A 52 -2.67 -0.24 -8.79
CA ALA A 52 -3.47 -1.26 -9.47
C ALA A 52 -2.91 -2.67 -9.20
N GLN A 53 -3.72 -3.51 -8.55
CA GLN A 53 -3.38 -4.89 -8.21
C GLN A 53 -4.06 -5.87 -9.17
N TYR A 54 -3.53 -6.05 -10.39
CA TYR A 54 -4.08 -6.99 -11.38
C TYR A 54 -4.17 -8.45 -10.89
N ASN A 55 -3.51 -8.77 -9.78
CA ASN A 55 -3.44 -10.11 -9.19
C ASN A 55 -3.72 -10.07 -7.68
N LEU A 56 -4.66 -9.24 -7.21
CA LEU A 56 -4.91 -9.03 -5.79
C LEU A 56 -5.11 -10.34 -5.01
N SER A 57 -5.90 -11.29 -5.53
CA SER A 57 -6.10 -12.58 -4.86
C SER A 57 -4.78 -13.33 -4.64
N ARG A 58 -3.88 -13.35 -5.63
CA ARG A 58 -2.55 -13.98 -5.52
C ARG A 58 -1.65 -13.24 -4.55
N LEU A 59 -1.78 -11.91 -4.48
CA LEU A 59 -1.08 -11.09 -3.50
C LEU A 59 -1.56 -11.43 -2.09
N ILE A 60 -2.88 -11.49 -1.86
CA ILE A 60 -3.46 -11.89 -0.57
C ILE A 60 -3.02 -13.30 -0.19
N ASP A 61 -3.05 -14.27 -1.11
CA ASP A 61 -2.57 -15.63 -0.85
C ASP A 61 -1.10 -15.66 -0.43
N ARG A 62 -0.29 -14.72 -0.94
CA ARG A 62 1.11 -14.59 -0.56
C ARG A 62 1.28 -13.91 0.79
N LEU A 63 0.53 -12.85 1.07
CA LEU A 63 0.52 -12.21 2.39
C LEU A 63 0.07 -13.18 3.48
N GLU A 64 -0.91 -14.03 3.19
CA GLU A 64 -1.42 -15.06 4.11
C GLU A 64 -0.36 -16.13 4.38
N ARG A 65 0.35 -16.61 3.34
CA ARG A 65 1.46 -17.56 3.48
C ARG A 65 2.62 -17.02 4.31
N GLU A 66 2.85 -15.72 4.26
CA GLU A 66 3.88 -15.03 5.04
C GLU A 66 3.35 -14.58 6.43
N GLU A 67 2.15 -15.04 6.80
CA GLU A 67 1.48 -14.76 8.07
C GLU A 67 1.22 -13.26 8.32
N LEU A 68 1.19 -12.44 7.28
CA LEU A 68 0.97 -10.99 7.36
C LEU A 68 -0.51 -10.61 7.38
N VAL A 69 -1.35 -11.52 6.89
CA VAL A 69 -2.81 -11.43 6.96
C VAL A 69 -3.38 -12.81 7.28
N SER A 70 -4.61 -12.84 7.80
CA SER A 70 -5.42 -14.05 7.92
C SER A 70 -6.73 -13.89 7.15
N ARG A 71 -7.39 -15.02 6.84
CA ARG A 71 -8.75 -15.03 6.29
C ARG A 71 -9.74 -15.52 7.33
N GLU A 72 -10.77 -14.72 7.57
CA GLU A 72 -11.86 -15.05 8.49
C GLU A 72 -13.19 -15.16 7.74
N THR A 73 -14.04 -16.10 8.12
CA THR A 73 -15.34 -16.27 7.47
C THR A 73 -16.33 -15.25 8.03
N PHE A 74 -16.94 -14.44 7.16
CA PHE A 74 -17.88 -13.38 7.54
C PHE A 74 -19.34 -13.84 7.55
N ALA A 75 -19.69 -14.81 6.71
CA ALA A 75 -21.06 -15.26 6.53
C ALA A 75 -21.19 -16.75 6.90
N GLU A 76 -22.29 -17.11 7.56
CA GLU A 76 -22.60 -18.52 7.91
C GLU A 76 -22.65 -19.43 6.67
N ASP A 77 -22.87 -18.87 5.47
CA ASP A 77 -22.87 -19.58 4.20
C ASP A 77 -21.48 -19.81 3.57
N GLY A 78 -20.41 -19.33 4.22
CA GLY A 78 -19.01 -19.54 3.80
C GLY A 78 -18.57 -18.74 2.57
N ARG A 79 -19.43 -17.89 1.98
CA ARG A 79 -19.13 -17.18 0.72
C ARG A 79 -18.39 -15.85 0.93
N GLY A 80 -18.47 -15.27 2.12
CA GLY A 80 -17.75 -14.04 2.47
C GLY A 80 -16.49 -14.34 3.28
N ARG A 81 -15.33 -13.84 2.84
CA ARG A 81 -14.07 -13.88 3.59
C ARG A 81 -13.57 -12.46 3.86
N TRP A 82 -13.33 -12.16 5.13
CA TRP A 82 -12.50 -11.04 5.54
C TRP A 82 -11.04 -11.37 5.26
N VAL A 83 -10.28 -10.34 4.89
CA VAL A 83 -8.82 -10.34 5.03
C VAL A 83 -8.52 -9.47 6.23
N VAL A 84 -7.78 -10.00 7.19
CA VAL A 84 -7.48 -9.33 8.47
C VAL A 84 -5.98 -9.19 8.58
N ILE A 85 -5.48 -7.99 8.89
CA ILE A 85 -4.04 -7.79 9.11
C ILE A 85 -3.61 -8.37 10.46
N THR A 86 -2.52 -9.13 10.45
CA THR A 86 -1.90 -9.68 11.67
C THR A 86 -0.92 -8.67 12.28
N GLU A 87 -0.45 -8.96 13.50
CA GLU A 87 0.58 -8.12 14.14
C GLU A 87 1.90 -8.10 13.36
N THR A 88 2.32 -9.24 12.80
CA THR A 88 3.48 -9.33 11.90
C THR A 88 3.27 -8.51 10.62
N GLY A 89 2.04 -8.48 10.09
CA GLY A 89 1.65 -7.59 8.99
C GLY A 89 1.81 -6.11 9.34
N ARG A 90 1.34 -5.69 10.53
CA ARG A 90 1.49 -4.32 11.04
C ARG A 90 2.97 -3.96 11.20
N ALA A 91 3.75 -4.84 11.82
CA ALA A 91 5.18 -4.65 12.04
C ALA A 91 5.95 -4.52 10.72
N LEU A 92 5.62 -5.33 9.71
CA LEU A 92 6.23 -5.22 8.38
C LEU A 92 5.87 -3.88 7.72
N ARG A 93 4.60 -3.46 7.78
CA ARG A 93 4.16 -2.17 7.23
C ARG A 93 4.92 -1.00 7.84
N GLU A 94 5.10 -0.99 9.17
CA GLU A 94 5.89 0.03 9.86
C GLU A 94 7.36 0.01 9.41
N ARG A 95 7.99 -1.17 9.32
CA ARG A 95 9.36 -1.30 8.78
C ARG A 95 9.46 -0.75 7.37
N MET A 96 8.50 -1.07 6.50
CA MET A 96 8.45 -0.55 5.14
C MET A 96 8.31 0.98 5.13
N TRP A 97 7.48 1.55 6.01
CA TRP A 97 7.30 3.00 6.11
C TRP A 97 8.61 3.75 6.38
N THR A 98 9.51 3.19 7.20
CA THR A 98 10.81 3.83 7.50
C THR A 98 11.69 4.01 6.26
N VAL A 99 11.54 3.17 5.24
CA VAL A 99 12.26 3.26 3.96
C VAL A 99 11.43 4.03 2.94
N TYR A 100 10.13 3.76 2.87
CA TYR A 100 9.24 4.37 1.89
C TYR A 100 9.12 5.88 2.08
N SER A 101 8.95 6.37 3.31
CA SER A 101 8.91 7.81 3.63
C SER A 101 10.18 8.54 3.19
N LYS A 102 11.36 7.95 3.45
CA LYS A 102 12.64 8.50 3.01
C LYS A 102 12.76 8.50 1.49
N ALA A 103 12.28 7.45 0.82
CA ALA A 103 12.28 7.38 -0.63
C ALA A 103 11.34 8.45 -1.24
N ILE A 104 10.19 8.73 -0.64
CA ILE A 104 9.31 9.83 -1.05
C ILE A 104 10.06 11.16 -0.94
N GLU A 105 10.73 11.41 0.18
CA GLU A 105 11.50 12.64 0.39
C GLU A 105 12.62 12.80 -0.65
N VAL A 106 13.43 11.76 -0.86
CA VAL A 106 14.54 11.79 -1.82
C VAL A 106 14.06 11.94 -3.27
N HIS A 107 12.98 11.25 -3.66
CA HIS A 107 12.58 11.21 -5.07
C HIS A 107 11.57 12.31 -5.45
N VAL A 108 10.86 12.87 -4.48
CA VAL A 108 9.80 13.87 -4.66
C VAL A 108 10.05 15.12 -3.81
N GLY A 109 10.07 14.99 -2.48
CA GLY A 109 10.11 16.11 -1.53
C GLY A 109 11.26 17.08 -1.80
N SER A 110 12.48 16.57 -1.83
CA SER A 110 13.71 17.33 -2.10
C SER A 110 13.80 18.02 -3.47
N LYS A 111 12.83 17.78 -4.38
CA LYS A 111 12.75 18.42 -5.70
C LYS A 111 11.70 19.52 -5.77
N LEU A 112 10.96 19.75 -4.69
CA LEU A 112 9.89 20.73 -4.61
C LEU A 112 10.23 21.72 -3.51
N ASP A 113 10.30 23.00 -3.87
CA ASP A 113 10.20 24.06 -2.88
C ASP A 113 8.75 24.22 -2.42
N GLU A 114 8.53 24.99 -1.35
CA GLU A 114 7.20 25.17 -0.75
C GLU A 114 6.16 25.75 -1.74
N PRO A 115 6.49 26.74 -2.60
CA PRO A 115 5.58 27.19 -3.65
C PRO A 115 5.23 26.08 -4.66
N ALA A 116 6.20 25.29 -5.15
CA ALA A 116 5.94 24.20 -6.09
C ALA A 116 5.10 23.08 -5.46
N ALA A 117 5.38 22.73 -4.20
CA ALA A 117 4.60 21.74 -3.46
C ALA A 117 3.14 22.18 -3.32
N THR A 118 2.90 23.44 -2.95
CA THR A 118 1.56 24.02 -2.84
C THR A 118 0.82 23.99 -4.18
N ALA A 119 1.50 24.39 -5.27
CA ALA A 119 0.93 24.35 -6.61
C ALA A 119 0.56 22.92 -7.03
N LEU A 120 1.42 21.93 -6.75
CA LEU A 120 1.17 20.53 -7.06
C LEU A 120 -0.06 19.99 -6.33
N VAL A 121 -0.18 20.25 -5.02
CA VAL A 121 -1.34 19.84 -4.21
C VAL A 121 -2.63 20.43 -4.80
N ASN A 122 -2.64 21.73 -5.10
CA ASN A 122 -3.81 22.41 -5.66
C ASN A 122 -4.22 21.83 -7.02
N LEU A 123 -3.25 21.47 -7.86
CA LEU A 123 -3.54 20.86 -9.17
C LEU A 123 -4.08 19.42 -9.02
N LEU A 124 -3.51 18.62 -8.14
CA LEU A 124 -3.95 17.23 -7.91
C LEU A 124 -5.32 17.14 -7.23
N ALA A 125 -5.63 18.07 -6.32
CA ALA A 125 -6.92 18.13 -5.63
C ALA A 125 -8.12 18.21 -6.60
N ARG A 126 -7.94 18.84 -7.77
CA ARG A 126 -8.97 18.96 -8.82
C ARG A 126 -9.39 17.63 -9.45
N PHE A 127 -8.61 16.56 -9.26
CA PHE A 127 -8.89 15.22 -9.77
C PHE A 127 -9.28 14.24 -8.65
N SER A 128 -9.34 14.70 -7.41
CA SER A 128 -9.66 13.87 -6.23
C SER A 128 -11.09 14.11 -5.72
N ALA A 129 -11.91 14.85 -6.49
CA ALA A 129 -13.30 15.18 -6.19
C ALA A 129 -14.27 14.22 -6.91
#